data_AF-A0A2D6HGN8-F1
#
_entry.id   AF-A0A2D6HGN8-F1
#
_cell.length_a   1.000
_cell.length_b   1.000
_cell.length_c   1.000
_cell.angle_alpha   90.00
_cell.angle_beta   90.00
_cell.angle_gamma   90.00
#
_symmetry.space_group_name_H-M   'P 1'
#
loop_
_entity.id
_entity.type
_entity.pdbx_description
1 polymer ?
#
loop_
_entity_poly.entity_id
_entity_poly.type
_entity_poly.pdbx_seq_one_letter_code
_entity_poly.pdbx_strand_id
1 'polypeptide(L)'
;MIRNHPTAGFQFLNRGVALVGVVAAALPGGIASGDVLDGIADRDNTIYADDSGDNSNGQGDFVFAGTQASQGFARRALVRFDVSAIPAGATVNSAAVSLRLSHTIAGPELIAMHRLAADWGEGASDAPGQEGGGTPAAPGDATWNSAFHPATPWLALGGDFEIAISAVTPVDDIATYTWTGAGLAADVQAWIDGAAPNHGWVFKHADELSNATAKRFQSRQNPQAAQRPRLVVDYTLPCGNIAGFCSSSPNSTGQAALLAASGPPSVSGGSLDFVASPVPNQPGIVYFGGGQVNGGAGTPFGNGLRCVNAGATSVHRLPVSVAVGNQLSATLDFSVQPGANVLAGSVWYFQAWYRDPAAGGSGFDLSDALTVTFCP
;
A
#
# COMPACT_ATOMS: atom_id res chain seq x y z
N MET A 1 -67.10 36.56 -27.08
CA MET A 1 -66.27 36.45 -25.88
C MET A 1 -67.00 35.51 -24.91
N ILE A 2 -66.54 34.26 -24.79
CA ILE A 2 -66.67 33.33 -23.62
C ILE A 2 -68.12 32.93 -23.21
N ARG A 3 -68.55 31.68 -23.01
CA ARG A 3 -68.09 30.28 -23.19
C ARG A 3 -69.36 29.41 -23.09
N ASN A 4 -69.58 28.47 -24.01
CA ASN A 4 -70.50 27.34 -23.86
C ASN A 4 -69.76 26.19 -23.15
N HIS A 5 -70.39 25.58 -22.14
CA HIS A 5 -70.05 24.21 -21.72
C HIS A 5 -70.79 23.22 -22.61
N PRO A 6 -70.14 22.10 -22.96
CA PRO A 6 -70.67 20.84 -22.44
C PRO A 6 -69.61 19.81 -22.05
N THR A 7 -70.09 18.89 -21.22
CA THR A 7 -69.53 17.67 -20.69
C THR A 7 -69.01 16.71 -21.77
N ALA A 8 -67.80 16.20 -21.60
CA ALA A 8 -67.23 15.12 -22.41
C ALA A 8 -67.23 13.80 -21.63
N GLY A 9 -67.80 12.77 -22.24
CA GLY A 9 -67.88 11.41 -21.73
C GLY A 9 -66.64 10.56 -22.03
N PHE A 10 -66.44 9.59 -21.14
CA PHE A 10 -65.74 8.31 -21.26
C PHE A 10 -64.86 8.04 -22.48
N GLN A 11 -63.55 7.88 -22.22
CA GLN A 11 -62.67 7.01 -23.00
C GLN A 11 -61.95 6.02 -22.08
N PHE A 12 -61.98 4.75 -22.51
CA PHE A 12 -61.28 3.62 -21.92
C PHE A 12 -59.77 3.84 -21.94
N LEU A 13 -59.08 3.61 -20.81
CA LEU A 13 -57.63 3.49 -20.81
C LEU A 13 -57.16 2.15 -20.22
N ASN A 14 -56.47 1.46 -21.11
CA ASN A 14 -55.68 0.23 -21.02
C ASN A 14 -55.04 -0.06 -19.64
N ARG A 15 -55.21 -1.30 -19.15
CA ARG A 15 -54.43 -1.86 -18.03
C ARG A 15 -53.02 -2.21 -18.51
N GLY A 16 -52.08 -1.30 -18.35
CA GLY A 16 -50.64 -1.59 -18.43
C GLY A 16 -50.15 -2.20 -17.11
N VAL A 17 -49.69 -3.45 -17.15
CA VAL A 17 -48.95 -4.07 -16.05
C VAL A 17 -47.55 -3.46 -16.03
N ALA A 18 -47.24 -2.67 -15.01
CA ALA A 18 -45.90 -2.14 -14.80
C ALA A 18 -45.01 -3.23 -14.16
N LEU A 19 -43.98 -3.65 -14.89
CA LEU A 19 -42.86 -4.43 -14.36
C LEU A 19 -42.14 -3.55 -13.32
N VAL A 20 -42.16 -3.95 -12.05
CA VAL A 20 -41.30 -3.35 -11.01
C VAL A 20 -39.91 -3.95 -11.19
N GLY A 21 -39.03 -3.22 -11.86
CA GLY A 21 -37.60 -3.54 -11.91
C GLY A 21 -36.99 -3.31 -10.53
N VAL A 22 -36.41 -4.35 -9.95
CA VAL A 22 -35.57 -4.23 -8.74
C VAL A 22 -34.29 -3.53 -9.15
N VAL A 23 -34.17 -2.25 -8.79
CA VAL A 23 -32.90 -1.52 -8.83
C VAL A 23 -32.12 -1.97 -7.60
N ALA A 24 -31.05 -2.73 -7.79
CA ALA A 24 -30.06 -2.98 -6.76
C ALA A 24 -29.39 -1.63 -6.43
N ALA A 25 -29.78 -1.05 -5.29
CA ALA A 25 -29.11 0.12 -4.76
C ALA A 25 -27.70 -0.32 -4.32
N ALA A 26 -26.68 0.10 -5.07
CA ALA A 26 -25.30 0.03 -4.62
C ALA A 26 -25.19 0.89 -3.35
N LEU A 27 -25.04 0.23 -2.20
CA LEU A 27 -24.66 0.91 -0.98
C LEU A 27 -23.28 1.55 -1.21
N PRO A 28 -23.06 2.82 -0.85
CA PRO A 28 -21.74 3.41 -0.89
C PRO A 28 -20.82 2.56 -0.01
N GLY A 29 -19.74 2.04 -0.61
CA GLY A 29 -18.72 1.27 0.08
C GLY A 29 -18.24 2.05 1.30
N GLY A 30 -18.14 1.34 2.44
CA GLY A 30 -17.58 1.92 3.65
C GLY A 30 -16.23 2.56 3.35
N ILE A 31 -16.01 3.75 3.90
CA ILE A 31 -14.70 4.42 3.84
C ILE A 31 -13.71 3.43 4.46
N ALA A 32 -12.78 2.91 3.65
CA ALA A 32 -11.71 2.08 4.16
C ALA A 32 -10.96 2.90 5.22
N SER A 33 -10.85 2.37 6.44
CA SER A 33 -9.94 2.93 7.45
C SER A 33 -8.53 2.77 6.90
N GLY A 34 -7.76 3.86 6.81
CA GLY A 34 -6.36 3.80 6.42
C GLY A 34 -5.55 2.96 7.42
N ASP A 35 -4.67 2.11 6.89
CA ASP A 35 -3.61 1.45 7.66
C ASP A 35 -2.43 2.42 7.83
N VAL A 36 -1.62 2.21 8.87
CA VAL A 36 -0.52 3.12 9.21
C VAL A 36 0.80 2.36 9.33
N LEU A 37 1.79 2.77 8.54
CA LEU A 37 3.20 2.49 8.80
C LEU A 37 3.73 3.54 9.78
N ASP A 38 4.41 3.07 10.82
CA ASP A 38 5.13 3.87 11.79
C ASP A 38 6.56 3.32 11.95
N GLY A 39 7.51 3.94 11.26
CA GLY A 39 8.89 3.48 11.17
C GLY A 39 9.90 4.52 11.66
N ILE A 40 11.01 4.03 12.24
CA ILE A 40 12.21 4.85 12.50
C ILE A 40 13.17 4.76 11.30
N ALA A 41 14.12 5.70 11.21
CA ALA A 41 15.15 5.64 10.17
C ALA A 41 16.01 4.38 10.29
N ASP A 42 16.23 3.70 9.16
CA ASP A 42 17.08 2.51 9.04
C ASP A 42 18.46 2.83 8.45
N ARG A 43 18.67 4.08 8.00
CA ARG A 43 19.98 4.65 7.66
C ARG A 43 19.96 6.17 7.84
N ASP A 44 21.02 6.75 8.39
CA ASP A 44 21.25 8.20 8.32
C ASP A 44 22.75 8.56 8.26
N ASN A 45 23.05 9.75 7.72
CA ASN A 45 24.41 10.29 7.66
C ASN A 45 24.38 11.80 7.42
N THR A 46 25.43 12.53 7.83
CA THR A 46 25.67 13.91 7.38
C THR A 46 26.82 13.96 6.38
N ILE A 47 26.61 14.66 5.27
CA ILE A 47 27.68 14.99 4.31
C ILE A 47 28.08 16.46 4.43
N TYR A 48 29.38 16.73 4.33
CA TYR A 48 29.98 18.03 4.66
C TYR A 48 30.71 18.62 3.44
N ALA A 49 30.27 19.78 2.94
CA ALA A 49 30.85 20.47 1.78
C ALA A 49 32.16 21.22 2.08
N ASP A 50 32.93 20.76 3.06
CA ASP A 50 34.17 21.44 3.46
C ASP A 50 35.27 21.37 2.38
N ASP A 51 36.45 21.94 2.68
CA ASP A 51 37.55 22.05 1.72
C ASP A 51 38.00 20.70 1.13
N SER A 52 37.83 19.58 1.85
CA SER A 52 38.10 18.24 1.30
C SER A 52 36.86 17.62 0.67
N GLY A 53 35.69 17.82 1.28
CA GLY A 53 34.44 17.16 0.88
C GLY A 53 34.37 15.68 1.28
N ASP A 54 35.31 15.21 2.11
CA ASP A 54 35.48 13.80 2.48
C ASP A 54 35.16 13.52 3.96
N ASN A 55 34.63 14.49 4.68
CA ASN A 55 34.09 14.25 6.01
C ASN A 55 32.67 13.66 5.95
N SER A 56 32.36 12.86 6.97
CA SER A 56 31.09 12.13 7.14
C SER A 56 30.73 12.04 8.62
N ASN A 57 29.52 11.54 8.92
CA ASN A 57 29.06 11.27 10.27
C ASN A 57 27.94 10.22 10.28
N GLY A 58 28.28 8.97 9.98
CA GLY A 58 27.32 7.86 9.87
C GLY A 58 26.88 7.27 11.21
N GLN A 59 27.69 7.38 12.26
CA GLN A 59 27.41 6.84 13.59
C GLN A 59 27.24 7.92 14.68
N GLY A 60 27.26 9.20 14.31
CA GLY A 60 27.15 10.29 15.26
C GLY A 60 25.75 10.45 15.86
N ASP A 61 25.65 11.18 16.97
CA ASP A 61 24.39 11.44 17.66
C ASP A 61 23.50 12.45 16.92
N PHE A 62 24.07 13.17 15.94
CA PHE A 62 23.39 14.27 15.25
C PHE A 62 23.52 14.23 13.73
N VAL A 63 22.47 14.73 13.08
CA VAL A 63 22.47 15.03 11.64
C VAL A 63 22.22 16.51 11.37
N PHE A 64 22.78 17.04 10.28
CA PHE A 64 22.77 18.49 10.00
C PHE A 64 22.20 18.85 8.64
N ALA A 65 21.45 19.95 8.60
CA ALA A 65 21.04 20.59 7.36
C ALA A 65 21.33 22.10 7.41
N GLY A 66 21.83 22.66 6.30
CA GLY A 66 22.13 24.09 6.15
C GLY A 66 23.60 24.43 6.24
N THR A 67 23.92 25.71 6.34
CA THR A 67 25.30 26.20 6.17
C THR A 67 25.94 26.64 7.46
N GLN A 68 27.26 26.47 7.57
CA GLN A 68 28.01 26.99 8.71
C GLN A 68 28.12 28.52 8.66
N ALA A 69 28.34 29.14 9.82
CA ALA A 69 28.49 30.58 9.94
C ALA A 69 29.83 31.12 9.39
N SER A 70 30.93 30.37 9.54
CA SER A 70 32.28 30.85 9.23
C SER A 70 32.57 30.95 7.73
N GLN A 71 32.41 29.83 7.02
CA GLN A 71 32.79 29.70 5.60
C GLN A 71 31.61 29.43 4.67
N GLY A 72 30.38 29.28 5.19
CA GLY A 72 29.20 29.05 4.35
C GLY A 72 29.09 27.66 3.74
N PHE A 73 30.00 26.73 4.05
CA PHE A 73 29.90 25.36 3.55
C PHE A 73 28.55 24.73 3.92
N ALA A 74 28.01 23.89 3.04
CA ALA A 74 26.75 23.20 3.29
C ALA A 74 26.95 21.91 4.11
N ARG A 75 25.90 21.56 4.86
CA ARG A 75 25.67 20.26 5.48
C ARG A 75 24.32 19.77 5.00
N ARG A 76 24.27 18.49 4.66
CA ARG A 76 23.04 17.83 4.25
C ARG A 76 22.91 16.53 5.01
N ALA A 77 21.71 16.24 5.51
CA ALA A 77 21.42 14.97 6.16
C ALA A 77 20.79 14.04 5.14
N LEU A 78 21.33 12.83 5.02
CA LEU A 78 20.74 11.74 4.25
C LEU A 78 20.00 10.87 5.25
N VAL A 79 18.73 10.56 5.00
CA VAL A 79 17.92 9.73 5.90
C VAL A 79 17.06 8.78 5.08
N ARG A 80 17.11 7.49 5.41
CA ARG A 80 16.30 6.43 4.81
C ARG A 80 15.42 5.78 5.86
N PHE A 81 14.23 5.37 5.40
CA PHE A 81 13.26 4.61 6.18
C PHE A 81 12.88 3.37 5.39
N ASP A 82 12.74 2.22 6.07
CA ASP A 82 12.20 1.03 5.44
C ASP A 82 10.67 1.14 5.30
N VAL A 83 10.19 0.94 4.08
CA VAL A 83 8.75 0.96 3.73
C VAL A 83 8.25 -0.42 3.28
N SER A 84 9.08 -1.45 3.38
CA SER A 84 8.78 -2.81 2.90
C SER A 84 7.60 -3.48 3.61
N ALA A 85 7.20 -2.95 4.77
CA ALA A 85 6.00 -3.39 5.49
C ALA A 85 4.69 -2.92 4.83
N ILE A 86 4.73 -1.94 3.92
CA ILE A 86 3.56 -1.52 3.14
C ILE A 86 3.34 -2.54 2.01
N PRO A 87 2.19 -3.23 1.97
CA PRO A 87 1.93 -4.23 0.93
C PRO A 87 1.85 -3.64 -0.48
N ALA A 88 2.28 -4.41 -1.47
CA ALA A 88 2.16 -4.04 -2.88
C ALA A 88 0.69 -3.78 -3.27
N GLY A 89 0.47 -2.77 -4.11
CA GLY A 89 -0.86 -2.34 -4.55
C GLY A 89 -1.59 -1.41 -3.58
N ALA A 90 -1.02 -1.11 -2.40
CA ALA A 90 -1.52 -0.07 -1.52
C ALA A 90 -1.52 1.31 -2.22
N THR A 91 -2.52 2.13 -1.89
CA THR A 91 -2.54 3.55 -2.22
C THR A 91 -2.01 4.34 -1.02
N VAL A 92 -0.92 5.07 -1.18
CA VAL A 92 -0.42 5.98 -0.14
C VAL A 92 -1.33 7.21 -0.08
N ASN A 93 -2.00 7.41 1.05
CA ASN A 93 -2.88 8.54 1.27
C ASN A 93 -2.08 9.78 1.74
N SER A 94 -1.13 9.57 2.65
CA SER A 94 -0.23 10.63 3.13
C SER A 94 1.06 10.07 3.71
N ALA A 95 2.10 10.90 3.71
CA ALA A 95 3.37 10.61 4.38
C ALA A 95 3.85 11.83 5.17
N ALA A 96 4.39 11.59 6.36
CA ALA A 96 4.91 12.60 7.27
C ALA A 96 6.23 12.14 7.87
N VAL A 97 7.28 12.95 7.70
CA VAL A 97 8.60 12.68 8.31
C VAL A 97 8.85 13.67 9.42
N SER A 98 9.29 13.20 10.58
CA SER A 98 9.57 14.04 11.76
C SER A 98 10.99 13.88 12.24
N LEU A 99 11.68 15.01 12.46
CA LEU A 99 13.01 15.08 13.08
C LEU A 99 12.95 16.02 14.29
N ARG A 100 13.69 15.67 15.36
CA ARG A 100 13.84 16.51 16.54
C ARG A 100 15.05 17.43 16.38
N LEU A 101 14.84 18.74 16.32
CA LEU A 101 15.92 19.72 16.41
C LEU A 101 16.49 19.70 17.84
N SER A 102 17.82 19.67 17.95
CA SER A 102 18.55 19.69 19.22
C SER A 102 19.39 20.94 19.41
N HIS A 103 19.71 21.66 18.33
CA HIS A 103 20.49 22.90 18.39
C HIS A 103 20.37 23.72 17.10
N THR A 104 20.49 25.04 17.22
CA THR A 104 20.59 25.96 16.08
C THR A 104 21.34 27.23 16.45
N ILE A 105 21.84 27.93 15.43
CA ILE A 105 22.45 29.26 15.50
C ILE A 105 21.63 30.32 14.74
N ALA A 106 20.54 29.89 14.11
CA ALA A 106 19.75 30.67 13.16
C ALA A 106 18.29 30.77 13.63
N GLY A 107 17.59 31.82 13.18
CA GLY A 107 16.13 31.92 13.32
C GLY A 107 15.39 30.97 12.36
N PRO A 108 14.22 31.33 11.84
CA PRO A 108 13.45 30.44 10.96
C PRO A 108 14.14 30.25 9.60
N GLU A 109 14.54 29.01 9.31
CA GLU A 109 15.21 28.60 8.07
C GLU A 109 14.39 27.54 7.33
N LEU A 110 14.37 27.59 6.00
CA LEU A 110 13.61 26.62 5.20
C LEU A 110 14.45 25.37 4.94
N ILE A 111 14.06 24.26 5.57
CA ILE A 111 14.67 22.96 5.32
C ILE A 111 13.78 22.18 4.35
N ALA A 112 14.32 21.87 3.18
CA ALA A 112 13.67 21.13 2.12
C ALA A 112 14.13 19.67 2.10
N MET A 113 13.19 18.78 1.75
CA MET A 113 13.42 17.38 1.49
C MET A 113 13.37 17.11 -0.01
N HIS A 114 14.33 16.35 -0.50
CA HIS A 114 14.37 15.86 -1.88
C HIS A 114 14.63 14.36 -1.90
N ARG A 115 13.94 13.63 -2.78
CA ARG A 115 14.17 12.18 -2.94
C ARG A 115 15.56 11.93 -3.49
N LEU A 116 16.31 11.03 -2.85
CA LEU A 116 17.61 10.58 -3.37
C LEU A 116 17.41 9.68 -4.58
N ALA A 117 18.17 9.95 -5.63
CA ALA A 117 18.11 9.23 -6.91
C ALA A 117 19.18 8.11 -7.00
N ALA A 118 20.18 8.13 -6.13
CA ALA A 118 21.21 7.10 -6.03
C ALA A 118 21.30 6.55 -4.59
N ASP A 119 21.73 5.29 -4.48
CA ASP A 119 22.05 4.68 -3.19
C ASP A 119 23.29 5.33 -2.58
N TRP A 120 23.43 5.17 -1.27
CA TRP A 120 24.50 5.80 -0.50
C TRP A 120 24.77 5.01 0.77
N GLY A 121 26.00 5.05 1.26
CA GLY A 121 26.38 4.24 2.41
C GLY A 121 26.41 5.00 3.74
N GLU A 122 26.16 4.26 4.82
CA GLU A 122 26.40 4.68 6.20
C GLU A 122 27.49 3.75 6.75
N GLY A 123 28.67 4.30 6.93
CA GLY A 123 29.84 3.62 7.46
C GLY A 123 30.02 3.89 8.95
N ALA A 124 31.26 3.70 9.41
CA ALA A 124 31.62 3.74 10.82
C ALA A 124 32.11 5.11 11.31
N SER A 125 32.08 6.17 10.48
CA SER A 125 32.48 7.51 10.91
C SER A 125 31.62 8.00 12.07
N ASP A 126 32.28 8.47 13.14
CA ASP A 126 31.64 8.97 14.35
C ASP A 126 32.35 10.28 14.75
N ALA A 127 31.70 11.41 14.50
CA ALA A 127 32.25 12.71 14.78
C ALA A 127 32.21 13.00 16.29
N PRO A 128 33.29 13.54 16.89
CA PRO A 128 33.28 13.83 18.31
C PRO A 128 32.54 15.14 18.63
N GLY A 129 32.02 15.24 19.85
CA GLY A 129 31.62 16.50 20.46
C GLY A 129 30.31 17.08 19.91
N GLN A 130 30.38 18.20 19.18
CA GLN A 130 29.19 18.87 18.64
C GLN A 130 28.91 18.51 17.18
N GLU A 131 29.78 17.72 16.52
CA GLU A 131 29.57 17.04 15.23
C GLU A 131 29.34 17.93 13.98
N GLY A 132 29.22 19.25 14.14
CA GLY A 132 28.95 20.18 13.02
C GLY A 132 30.07 20.27 11.97
N GLY A 133 31.26 19.75 12.27
CA GLY A 133 32.40 19.65 11.34
C GLY A 133 32.62 18.25 10.76
N GLY A 134 31.90 17.23 11.23
CA GLY A 134 32.12 15.84 10.83
C GLY A 134 33.46 15.28 11.30
N THR A 135 33.81 14.13 10.75
CA THR A 135 35.11 13.45 10.91
C THR A 135 35.50 12.81 9.58
N PRO A 136 36.78 12.46 9.32
CA PRO A 136 37.14 11.74 8.10
C PRO A 136 36.29 10.48 7.90
N ALA A 137 35.76 10.31 6.68
CA ALA A 137 34.91 9.18 6.35
C ALA A 137 35.62 7.83 6.54
N ALA A 138 34.88 6.85 7.05
CA ALA A 138 35.26 5.46 7.00
C ALA A 138 34.89 4.84 5.63
N PRO A 139 35.48 3.70 5.23
CA PRO A 139 35.05 2.99 4.04
C PRO A 139 33.55 2.67 4.09
N GLY A 140 32.84 3.03 3.02
CA GLY A 140 31.40 2.86 2.89
C GLY A 140 30.56 4.06 3.34
N ASP A 141 31.12 5.10 3.94
CA ASP A 141 30.37 6.31 4.28
C ASP A 141 30.01 7.14 3.04
N ALA A 142 28.85 7.80 3.04
CA ALA A 142 28.60 8.89 2.11
C ALA A 142 29.34 10.16 2.56
N THR A 143 29.86 10.92 1.61
CA THR A 143 30.51 12.23 1.80
C THR A 143 29.94 13.24 0.82
N TRP A 144 30.47 14.46 0.80
CA TRP A 144 30.08 15.43 -0.23
C TRP A 144 30.53 14.98 -1.62
N ASN A 145 31.67 14.29 -1.72
CA ASN A 145 32.22 13.82 -2.99
C ASN A 145 31.71 12.43 -3.40
N SER A 146 31.38 11.57 -2.44
CA SER A 146 31.12 10.13 -2.69
C SER A 146 29.80 9.63 -2.12
N ALA A 147 29.08 8.83 -2.91
CA ALA A 147 27.95 8.03 -2.44
C ALA A 147 28.41 6.90 -1.52
N PHE A 148 29.57 6.29 -1.84
CA PHE A 148 30.26 5.30 -1.01
C PHE A 148 31.76 5.60 -1.01
N HIS A 149 32.24 6.24 0.03
CA HIS A 149 33.64 6.62 0.17
C HIS A 149 34.55 5.40 0.33
N PRO A 150 35.75 5.40 -0.28
CA PRO A 150 36.23 6.31 -1.32
C PRO A 150 35.89 5.84 -2.75
N ALA A 151 35.15 4.75 -2.90
CA ALA A 151 35.10 3.96 -4.13
C ALA A 151 34.08 4.44 -5.17
N THR A 152 33.00 5.10 -4.75
CA THR A 152 31.88 5.47 -5.64
C THR A 152 31.53 6.95 -5.47
N PRO A 153 31.88 7.80 -6.45
CA PRO A 153 31.51 9.22 -6.43
C PRO A 153 30.01 9.40 -6.67
N TRP A 154 29.46 10.54 -6.24
CA TRP A 154 28.18 11.03 -6.76
C TRP A 154 28.34 11.48 -8.22
N LEU A 155 27.25 11.51 -8.99
CA LEU A 155 27.26 12.17 -10.30
C LEU A 155 27.32 13.70 -10.14
N ALA A 156 26.62 14.24 -9.14
CA ALA A 156 26.68 15.62 -8.70
C ALA A 156 27.11 15.72 -7.24
N LEU A 157 28.07 16.60 -6.95
CA LEU A 157 28.57 16.81 -5.60
C LEU A 157 27.44 17.17 -4.61
N GLY A 158 27.53 16.61 -3.41
CA GLY A 158 26.57 16.80 -2.34
C GLY A 158 25.33 15.90 -2.42
N GLY A 159 25.37 14.84 -3.24
CA GLY A 159 24.29 13.86 -3.35
C GLY A 159 23.49 13.99 -4.62
N ASP A 160 23.17 12.85 -5.24
CA ASP A 160 22.28 12.76 -6.39
C ASP A 160 20.83 12.70 -5.91
N PHE A 161 20.06 13.77 -6.12
CA PHE A 161 18.65 13.88 -5.72
C PHE A 161 17.80 14.56 -6.79
N GLU A 162 16.50 14.32 -6.71
CA GLU A 162 15.51 14.95 -7.59
C GLU A 162 15.34 16.44 -7.27
N ILE A 163 15.35 17.29 -8.29
CA ILE A 163 15.16 18.74 -8.11
C ILE A 163 13.78 19.05 -7.50
N ALA A 164 12.78 18.21 -7.79
CA ALA A 164 11.44 18.34 -7.20
C ALA A 164 11.51 18.20 -5.67
N ILE A 165 10.94 19.18 -4.96
CA ILE A 165 10.87 19.19 -3.50
C ILE A 165 9.75 18.24 -3.07
N SER A 166 10.08 17.26 -2.25
CA SER A 166 9.10 16.34 -1.66
C SER A 166 8.27 17.03 -0.58
N ALA A 167 8.93 17.84 0.26
CA ALA A 167 8.33 18.70 1.27
C ALA A 167 9.31 19.79 1.74
N VAL A 168 8.80 20.86 2.34
CA VAL A 168 9.61 21.94 2.92
C VAL A 168 8.94 22.45 4.19
N THR A 169 9.75 22.75 5.22
CA THR A 169 9.26 23.22 6.52
C THR A 169 10.16 24.33 7.06
N PRO A 170 9.59 25.43 7.60
CA PRO A 170 10.36 26.41 8.35
C PRO A 170 10.76 25.82 9.72
N VAL A 171 12.06 25.75 9.97
CA VAL A 171 12.66 25.24 11.20
C VAL A 171 13.27 26.42 11.95
N ASP A 172 12.83 26.63 13.19
CA ASP A 172 13.21 27.77 14.01
C ASP A 172 13.94 27.26 15.27
N ASP A 173 13.29 27.35 16.44
CA ASP A 173 13.79 26.93 17.75
C ASP A 173 13.79 25.40 18.00
N ILE A 174 14.34 24.98 19.14
CA ILE A 174 14.45 23.57 19.55
C ILE A 174 13.05 22.95 19.72
N ALA A 175 12.59 22.24 18.69
CA ALA A 175 11.32 21.54 18.66
C ALA A 175 11.40 20.28 17.78
N THR A 176 10.30 19.52 17.74
CA THR A 176 10.11 18.48 16.72
C THR A 176 9.43 19.13 15.52
N TYR A 177 9.99 18.93 14.34
CA TYR A 177 9.46 19.43 13.09
C TYR A 177 8.98 18.27 12.24
N THR A 178 7.87 18.49 11.53
CA THR A 178 7.26 17.49 10.66
C THR A 178 7.12 18.06 9.26
N TRP A 179 7.71 17.34 8.30
CA TRP A 179 7.55 17.58 6.88
C TRP A 179 6.37 16.76 6.40
N THR A 180 5.43 17.44 5.74
CA THR A 180 4.24 16.85 5.13
C THR A 180 4.05 17.41 3.74
N GLY A 181 3.56 16.61 2.80
CA GLY A 181 3.25 17.10 1.47
C GLY A 181 2.94 15.97 0.49
N ALA A 182 2.26 16.29 -0.60
CA ALA A 182 1.94 15.32 -1.65
C ALA A 182 3.19 14.72 -2.30
N GLY A 183 4.31 15.44 -2.32
CA GLY A 183 5.59 14.94 -2.84
C GLY A 183 6.13 13.75 -2.03
N LEU A 184 6.05 13.81 -0.69
CA LEU A 184 6.45 12.67 0.15
C LEU A 184 5.58 11.43 -0.10
N ALA A 185 4.26 11.62 -0.23
CA ALA A 185 3.35 10.53 -0.53
C ALA A 185 3.64 9.92 -1.91
N ALA A 186 3.92 10.77 -2.91
CA ALA A 186 4.29 10.33 -4.26
C ALA A 186 5.62 9.57 -4.29
N ASP A 187 6.61 9.99 -3.50
CA ASP A 187 7.89 9.28 -3.37
C ASP A 187 7.70 7.88 -2.78
N VAL A 188 6.93 7.76 -1.68
CA VAL A 188 6.63 6.46 -1.07
C VAL A 188 5.83 5.57 -2.03
N GLN A 189 4.85 6.13 -2.74
CA GLN A 189 4.08 5.40 -3.75
C GLN A 189 5.01 4.85 -4.85
N ALA A 190 5.93 5.67 -5.37
CA ALA A 190 6.88 5.24 -6.38
C ALA A 190 7.79 4.10 -5.89
N TRP A 191 8.13 4.06 -4.60
CA TRP A 191 8.91 2.97 -4.00
C TRP A 191 8.14 1.67 -3.91
N ILE A 192 6.90 1.69 -3.41
CA ILE A 192 6.09 0.47 -3.25
C ILE A 192 5.59 -0.08 -4.59
N ASP A 193 5.46 0.77 -5.60
CA ASP A 193 5.12 0.38 -6.97
C ASP A 193 6.36 -0.16 -7.75
N GLY A 194 7.56 -0.03 -7.19
CA GLY A 194 8.81 -0.39 -7.86
C GLY A 194 9.19 0.55 -9.01
N ALA A 195 8.55 1.71 -9.13
CA ALA A 195 8.85 2.72 -10.13
C ALA A 195 10.17 3.47 -9.83
N ALA A 196 10.57 3.50 -8.56
CA ALA A 196 11.87 4.00 -8.12
C ALA A 196 12.40 3.14 -6.95
N PRO A 197 13.72 2.95 -6.82
CA PRO A 197 14.30 2.34 -5.62
C PRO A 197 14.18 3.29 -4.41
N ASN A 198 14.02 2.72 -3.20
CA ASN A 198 14.00 3.48 -1.95
C ASN A 198 15.42 3.78 -1.44
N HIS A 199 15.90 4.99 -1.71
CA HIS A 199 17.15 5.53 -1.17
C HIS A 199 16.94 6.60 -0.09
N GLY A 200 15.69 6.85 0.31
CA GLY A 200 15.34 7.89 1.27
C GLY A 200 15.41 9.31 0.70
N TRP A 201 15.65 10.28 1.58
CA TRP A 201 15.65 11.70 1.27
C TRP A 201 16.93 12.39 1.74
N VAL A 202 17.29 13.46 1.04
CA VAL A 202 18.24 14.47 1.53
C VAL A 202 17.48 15.64 2.13
N PHE A 203 17.86 16.02 3.35
CA PHE A 203 17.45 17.25 4.02
C PHE A 203 18.54 18.30 3.80
N LYS A 204 18.16 19.41 3.20
CA LYS A 204 19.06 20.54 2.93
C LYS A 204 18.37 21.86 3.19
N HIS A 205 19.17 22.90 3.40
CA HIS A 205 18.59 24.25 3.36
C HIS A 205 18.14 24.58 1.92
N ALA A 206 17.02 25.29 1.81
CA ALA A 206 16.43 25.67 0.53
C ALA A 206 17.36 26.61 -0.26
N ASP A 207 18.12 27.45 0.45
CA ASP A 207 19.14 28.35 -0.12
C ASP A 207 20.53 28.14 0.53
N GLU A 208 21.38 27.33 -0.09
CA GLU A 208 22.73 27.08 0.43
C GLU A 208 23.75 28.17 0.07
N LEU A 209 23.30 29.34 -0.39
CA LEU A 209 24.17 30.52 -0.59
C LEU A 209 24.22 31.41 0.65
N SER A 210 23.21 31.34 1.52
CA SER A 210 23.17 32.08 2.78
C SER A 210 24.03 31.38 3.85
N ASN A 211 24.80 32.14 4.61
CA ASN A 211 25.62 31.61 5.72
C ASN A 211 24.82 31.54 7.02
N ALA A 212 25.33 30.74 7.96
CA ALA A 212 24.79 30.62 9.32
C ALA A 212 23.34 30.12 9.40
N THR A 213 22.94 29.19 8.54
CA THR A 213 21.58 28.60 8.50
C THR A 213 21.49 27.21 9.15
N ALA A 214 22.59 26.72 9.75
CA ALA A 214 22.68 25.35 10.26
C ALA A 214 21.61 24.99 11.31
N LYS A 215 20.97 23.85 11.06
CA LYS A 215 20.04 23.15 11.94
C LYS A 215 20.62 21.78 12.29
N ARG A 216 20.68 21.46 13.58
CA ARG A 216 21.14 20.17 14.09
C ARG A 216 19.96 19.37 14.61
N PHE A 217 19.75 18.18 14.05
CA PHE A 217 18.71 17.25 14.46
C PHE A 217 19.31 16.03 15.15
N GLN A 218 18.50 15.33 15.93
CA GLN A 218 18.86 14.02 16.48
C GLN A 218 18.93 12.99 15.36
N SER A 219 19.97 12.14 15.40
CA SER A 219 20.13 11.00 14.49
C SER A 219 19.36 9.77 14.99
N ARG A 220 19.43 8.68 14.23
CA ARG A 220 18.93 7.36 14.59
C ARG A 220 19.72 6.72 15.74
N GLN A 221 20.96 7.14 15.98
CA GLN A 221 21.80 6.67 17.09
C GLN A 221 21.33 7.22 18.44
N ASN A 222 20.50 8.28 18.45
CA ASN A 222 20.02 8.88 19.69
C ASN A 222 19.45 7.82 20.66
N PRO A 223 19.85 7.81 21.94
CA PRO A 223 19.43 6.77 22.89
C PRO A 223 17.93 6.82 23.23
N GLN A 224 17.26 7.96 23.00
CA GLN A 224 15.82 8.11 23.21
C GLN A 224 15.07 7.85 21.91
N ALA A 225 14.47 6.66 21.79
CA ALA A 225 13.74 6.25 20.58
C ALA A 225 12.67 7.26 20.11
N ALA A 226 11.99 7.92 21.05
CA ALA A 226 10.98 8.95 20.76
C ALA A 226 11.54 10.23 20.11
N GLN A 227 12.86 10.41 20.12
CA GLN A 227 13.55 11.56 19.52
C GLN A 227 14.23 11.23 18.19
N ARG A 228 14.25 9.96 17.76
CA ARG A 228 14.85 9.54 16.50
C ARG A 228 14.01 10.01 15.31
N PRO A 229 14.61 10.15 14.11
CA PRO A 229 13.86 10.38 12.88
C PRO A 229 12.77 9.32 12.69
N ARG A 230 11.56 9.76 12.35
CA ARG A 230 10.37 8.91 12.26
C ARG A 230 9.56 9.22 11.00
N LEU A 231 9.12 8.19 10.29
CA LEU A 231 8.22 8.24 9.15
C LEU A 231 6.86 7.66 9.56
N VAL A 232 5.80 8.39 9.28
CA VAL A 232 4.43 7.89 9.31
C VAL A 232 3.88 7.89 7.90
N VAL A 233 3.35 6.76 7.45
CA VAL A 233 2.63 6.65 6.18
C VAL A 233 1.23 6.15 6.46
N ASP A 234 0.23 6.92 6.05
CA ASP A 234 -1.16 6.48 6.01
C ASP A 234 -1.43 5.95 4.60
N TYR A 235 -1.93 4.71 4.49
CA TYR A 235 -2.19 4.06 3.21
C TYR A 235 -3.48 3.25 3.23
N THR A 236 -4.06 3.06 2.06
CA THR A 236 -5.26 2.24 1.84
C THR A 236 -4.88 1.00 1.04
N LEU A 237 -5.13 -0.19 1.59
CA LEU A 237 -5.00 -1.42 0.81
C LEU A 237 -6.13 -1.51 -0.23
N PRO A 238 -5.87 -2.11 -1.41
CA PRO A 238 -6.91 -2.48 -2.37
C PRO A 238 -7.63 -3.75 -1.89
N CYS A 239 -7.95 -3.80 -0.60
CA CYS A 239 -8.65 -4.90 0.06
C CYS A 239 -10.15 -4.59 0.08
N GLY A 240 -11.00 -5.57 0.40
CA GLY A 240 -12.45 -5.35 0.32
C GLY A 240 -13.04 -5.77 -1.02
N ASN A 241 -12.22 -5.93 -2.05
CA ASN A 241 -12.70 -6.23 -3.40
C ASN A 241 -13.01 -7.72 -3.57
N ILE A 242 -14.23 -7.99 -4.05
CA ILE A 242 -14.71 -9.30 -4.48
C ILE A 242 -15.11 -9.14 -5.94
N ALA A 243 -14.38 -9.80 -6.85
CA ALA A 243 -14.64 -9.70 -8.28
C ALA A 243 -14.84 -11.08 -8.92
N GLY A 244 -15.87 -11.21 -9.75
CA GLY A 244 -16.13 -12.41 -10.54
C GLY A 244 -15.14 -12.57 -11.69
N PHE A 245 -14.72 -13.80 -11.96
CA PHE A 245 -13.95 -14.21 -13.12
C PHE A 245 -14.36 -15.62 -13.53
N CYS A 246 -13.83 -16.10 -14.67
CA CYS A 246 -14.15 -17.41 -15.24
C CYS A 246 -15.60 -17.51 -15.74
N SER A 247 -15.82 -18.37 -16.74
CA SER A 247 -17.16 -18.69 -17.23
C SER A 247 -17.67 -19.98 -16.60
N SER A 248 -18.99 -20.09 -16.44
CA SER A 248 -19.66 -21.34 -16.07
C SER A 248 -20.58 -21.84 -17.18
N SER A 249 -20.72 -23.16 -17.24
CA SER A 249 -21.64 -23.84 -18.16
C SER A 249 -23.01 -24.03 -17.50
N PRO A 250 -24.10 -24.11 -18.28
CA PRO A 250 -25.40 -24.51 -17.73
C PRO A 250 -25.38 -25.92 -17.13
N ASN A 251 -25.96 -26.05 -15.94
CA ASN A 251 -26.14 -27.32 -15.24
C ASN A 251 -27.59 -27.83 -15.37
N SER A 252 -27.96 -28.92 -14.68
CA SER A 252 -29.29 -29.53 -14.77
C SER A 252 -30.46 -28.67 -14.27
N THR A 253 -30.21 -27.55 -13.58
CA THR A 253 -31.25 -26.55 -13.31
C THR A 253 -31.59 -25.69 -14.53
N GLY A 254 -30.85 -25.84 -15.63
CA GLY A 254 -31.03 -25.12 -16.89
C GLY A 254 -30.27 -23.79 -16.99
N GLN A 255 -29.51 -23.41 -15.96
CA GLN A 255 -28.70 -22.19 -15.96
C GLN A 255 -27.30 -22.46 -15.41
N ALA A 256 -26.37 -21.54 -15.66
CA ALA A 256 -25.00 -21.65 -15.17
C ALA A 256 -24.92 -21.18 -13.72
N ALA A 257 -24.20 -21.92 -12.88
CA ALA A 257 -24.03 -21.56 -11.47
C ALA A 257 -23.09 -20.36 -11.34
N LEU A 258 -23.48 -19.39 -10.51
CA LEU A 258 -22.66 -18.25 -10.11
C LEU A 258 -22.36 -18.32 -8.62
N LEU A 259 -21.12 -18.02 -8.24
CA LEU A 259 -20.66 -17.91 -6.86
C LEU A 259 -20.72 -16.45 -6.43
N ALA A 260 -21.48 -16.18 -5.38
CA ALA A 260 -21.51 -14.91 -4.69
C ALA A 260 -20.86 -15.06 -3.31
N ALA A 261 -20.30 -13.96 -2.79
CA ALA A 261 -19.81 -13.88 -1.43
C ALA A 261 -20.47 -12.71 -0.70
N SER A 262 -20.67 -12.86 0.61
CA SER A 262 -21.28 -11.86 1.49
C SER A 262 -20.58 -11.83 2.85
N GLY A 263 -20.46 -10.63 3.41
CA GLY A 263 -19.66 -10.37 4.60
C GLY A 263 -18.40 -9.55 4.26
N PRO A 264 -17.72 -8.97 5.26
CA PRO A 264 -16.51 -8.22 5.04
C PRO A 264 -15.37 -9.20 4.67
N PRO A 265 -14.68 -9.02 3.52
CA PRO A 265 -13.49 -9.80 3.22
C PRO A 265 -12.31 -9.25 4.04
N SER A 266 -12.36 -9.45 5.35
CA SER A 266 -11.41 -8.96 6.35
C SER A 266 -11.11 -10.11 7.31
N VAL A 267 -9.83 -10.38 7.57
CA VAL A 267 -9.43 -11.48 8.45
C VAL A 267 -9.84 -11.23 9.92
N SER A 268 -10.03 -9.97 10.32
CA SER A 268 -10.64 -9.59 11.60
C SER A 268 -12.18 -9.63 11.59
N GLY A 269 -12.81 -9.70 10.41
CA GLY A 269 -14.26 -9.75 10.21
C GLY A 269 -14.95 -11.06 10.62
N GLY A 270 -14.20 -12.03 11.14
CA GLY A 270 -14.71 -13.32 11.64
C GLY A 270 -14.93 -14.35 10.52
N SER A 271 -15.75 -14.03 9.52
CA SER A 271 -16.03 -14.96 8.41
C SER A 271 -16.46 -14.29 7.11
N LEU A 272 -16.33 -15.04 6.01
CA LEU A 272 -16.90 -14.71 4.70
C LEU A 272 -17.81 -15.84 4.24
N ASP A 273 -19.06 -15.51 3.91
CA ASP A 273 -20.07 -16.46 3.46
C ASP A 273 -20.11 -16.54 1.94
N PHE A 274 -20.37 -17.72 1.42
CA PHE A 274 -20.44 -18.04 0.01
C PHE A 274 -21.76 -18.70 -0.35
N VAL A 275 -22.27 -18.36 -1.52
CA VAL A 275 -23.50 -18.89 -2.09
C VAL A 275 -23.28 -19.20 -3.56
N ALA A 276 -23.39 -20.47 -3.96
CA ALA A 276 -23.45 -20.85 -5.37
C ALA A 276 -24.90 -21.12 -5.78
N SER A 277 -25.37 -20.46 -6.85
CA SER A 277 -26.74 -20.60 -7.35
C SER A 277 -26.86 -20.22 -8.83
N PRO A 278 -27.78 -20.85 -9.59
CA PRO A 278 -28.52 -22.06 -9.22
C PRO A 278 -27.64 -23.31 -9.36
N VAL A 279 -27.76 -24.23 -8.41
CA VAL A 279 -27.12 -25.56 -8.43
C VAL A 279 -28.17 -26.64 -8.11
N PRO A 280 -28.05 -27.88 -8.60
CA PRO A 280 -28.98 -28.95 -8.22
C PRO A 280 -28.90 -29.26 -6.72
N ASN A 281 -30.00 -29.73 -6.12
CA ASN A 281 -30.09 -30.11 -4.69
C ASN A 281 -29.28 -31.38 -4.39
N GLN A 282 -27.97 -31.24 -4.41
CA GLN A 282 -26.98 -32.30 -4.33
C GLN A 282 -25.79 -31.83 -3.47
N PRO A 283 -24.92 -32.75 -3.00
CA PRO A 283 -23.71 -32.38 -2.29
C PRO A 283 -22.75 -31.56 -3.14
N GLY A 284 -22.12 -30.56 -2.54
CA GLY A 284 -21.10 -29.72 -3.15
C GLY A 284 -20.11 -29.16 -2.12
N ILE A 285 -19.08 -28.48 -2.63
CA ILE A 285 -18.07 -27.79 -1.85
C ILE A 285 -17.77 -26.43 -2.48
N VAL A 286 -17.43 -25.45 -1.64
CA VAL A 286 -16.64 -24.29 -2.08
C VAL A 286 -15.19 -24.59 -1.77
N TYR A 287 -14.31 -24.34 -2.73
CA TYR A 287 -12.88 -24.55 -2.60
C TYR A 287 -12.11 -23.31 -3.06
N PHE A 288 -10.89 -23.17 -2.57
CA PHE A 288 -10.08 -21.98 -2.81
C PHE A 288 -8.59 -22.27 -2.87
N GLY A 289 -7.84 -21.37 -3.50
CA GLY A 289 -6.40 -21.49 -3.67
C GLY A 289 -5.76 -20.17 -4.09
N GLY A 290 -4.43 -20.12 -4.08
CA GLY A 290 -3.66 -18.90 -4.36
C GLY A 290 -3.35 -18.64 -5.83
N GLY A 291 -4.02 -19.31 -6.78
CA GLY A 291 -3.80 -19.05 -8.20
C GLY A 291 -4.99 -19.31 -9.10
N GLN A 292 -4.93 -18.71 -10.29
CA GLN A 292 -5.88 -18.91 -11.37
C GLN A 292 -5.33 -19.90 -12.41
N VAL A 293 -6.22 -20.71 -13.00
CA VAL A 293 -5.88 -21.56 -14.15
C VAL A 293 -5.98 -20.73 -15.42
N ASN A 294 -4.92 -20.73 -16.24
CA ASN A 294 -4.87 -20.03 -17.54
C ASN A 294 -5.27 -18.54 -17.45
N GLY A 295 -4.78 -17.82 -16.43
CA GLY A 295 -5.13 -16.40 -16.22
C GLY A 295 -6.62 -16.15 -15.99
N GLY A 296 -7.34 -17.16 -15.50
CA GLY A 296 -8.79 -17.08 -15.24
C GLY A 296 -9.67 -17.65 -16.35
N ALA A 297 -9.09 -18.04 -17.50
CA ALA A 297 -9.84 -18.69 -18.58
C ALA A 297 -10.24 -20.15 -18.25
N GLY A 298 -9.61 -20.75 -17.24
CA GLY A 298 -9.92 -22.10 -16.79
C GLY A 298 -9.41 -23.21 -17.71
N THR A 299 -9.68 -24.46 -17.31
CA THR A 299 -9.47 -25.66 -18.11
C THR A 299 -10.64 -26.62 -17.93
N PRO A 300 -11.05 -27.39 -18.95
CA PRO A 300 -12.14 -28.35 -18.83
C PRO A 300 -11.95 -29.31 -17.64
N PHE A 301 -12.98 -29.41 -16.80
CA PHE A 301 -13.00 -30.31 -15.65
C PHE A 301 -14.45 -30.69 -15.32
N GLY A 302 -14.79 -31.96 -15.49
CA GLY A 302 -16.18 -32.40 -15.41
C GLY A 302 -17.01 -31.85 -16.57
N ASN A 303 -18.20 -31.35 -16.28
CA ASN A 303 -19.06 -30.68 -17.27
C ASN A 303 -18.76 -29.17 -17.41
N GLY A 304 -17.84 -28.63 -16.59
CA GLY A 304 -17.50 -27.20 -16.54
C GLY A 304 -16.01 -26.90 -16.65
N LEU A 305 -15.61 -25.76 -16.09
CA LEU A 305 -14.24 -25.26 -16.11
C LEU A 305 -13.67 -25.15 -14.69
N ARG A 306 -12.49 -25.73 -14.47
CA ARG A 306 -11.70 -25.47 -13.25
C ARG A 306 -10.88 -24.21 -13.46
N CYS A 307 -11.15 -23.19 -12.64
CA CYS A 307 -10.55 -21.87 -12.75
C CYS A 307 -9.62 -21.51 -11.58
N VAL A 308 -9.70 -22.25 -10.48
CA VAL A 308 -8.85 -22.08 -9.30
C VAL A 308 -7.81 -23.20 -9.21
N ASN A 309 -6.57 -22.84 -8.85
CA ASN A 309 -5.49 -23.78 -8.55
C ASN A 309 -4.71 -23.33 -7.30
N ALA A 310 -3.65 -24.08 -6.96
CA ALA A 310 -2.85 -23.80 -5.76
C ALA A 310 -2.06 -22.47 -5.84
N GLY A 311 -1.72 -21.98 -7.03
CA GLY A 311 -0.73 -20.93 -7.23
C GLY A 311 0.59 -21.25 -6.53
N ALA A 312 1.15 -20.27 -5.81
CA ALA A 312 2.31 -20.45 -4.93
C ALA A 312 1.95 -21.02 -3.54
N THR A 313 0.67 -21.34 -3.31
CA THR A 313 0.13 -21.79 -2.01
C THR A 313 -0.38 -23.24 -2.13
N SER A 314 -1.54 -23.56 -1.57
CA SER A 314 -2.20 -24.85 -1.70
C SER A 314 -3.68 -24.68 -2.03
N VAL A 315 -4.34 -25.78 -2.42
CA VAL A 315 -5.81 -25.79 -2.59
C VAL A 315 -6.44 -26.29 -1.31
N HIS A 316 -7.37 -25.50 -0.79
CA HIS A 316 -8.18 -25.80 0.38
C HIS A 316 -9.64 -25.96 -0.02
N ARG A 317 -10.43 -26.64 0.82
CA ARG A 317 -11.88 -26.73 0.65
C ARG A 317 -12.59 -26.46 1.96
N LEU A 318 -13.78 -25.88 1.85
CA LEU A 318 -14.72 -25.79 2.95
C LEU A 318 -15.40 -27.17 3.17
N PRO A 319 -16.12 -27.35 4.30
CA PRO A 319 -16.91 -28.55 4.54
C PRO A 319 -17.89 -28.85 3.39
N VAL A 320 -18.21 -30.13 3.22
CA VAL A 320 -19.25 -30.54 2.26
C VAL A 320 -20.59 -30.03 2.76
N SER A 321 -21.35 -29.40 1.88
CA SER A 321 -22.71 -28.94 2.13
C SER A 321 -23.66 -29.56 1.10
N VAL A 322 -24.92 -29.76 1.48
CA VAL A 322 -25.95 -30.26 0.56
C VAL A 322 -26.79 -29.07 0.13
N ALA A 323 -26.87 -28.84 -1.18
CA ALA A 323 -27.67 -27.74 -1.71
C ALA A 323 -29.17 -27.95 -1.44
N VAL A 324 -29.85 -26.87 -1.05
CA VAL A 324 -31.28 -26.83 -0.78
C VAL A 324 -31.87 -25.62 -1.49
N GLY A 325 -33.03 -25.78 -2.13
CA GLY A 325 -33.66 -24.68 -2.88
C GLY A 325 -32.81 -24.19 -4.05
N ASN A 326 -32.03 -25.08 -4.65
CA ASN A 326 -31.04 -24.82 -5.69
C ASN A 326 -29.86 -23.92 -5.26
N GLN A 327 -29.53 -23.91 -3.97
CA GLN A 327 -28.49 -23.06 -3.42
C GLN A 327 -27.50 -23.89 -2.58
N LEU A 328 -26.22 -23.78 -2.88
CA LEU A 328 -25.13 -24.32 -2.05
C LEU A 328 -24.53 -23.18 -1.23
N SER A 329 -24.54 -23.32 0.09
CA SER A 329 -23.95 -22.35 1.01
C SER A 329 -22.72 -22.91 1.71
N ALA A 330 -21.72 -22.05 1.94
CA ALA A 330 -20.52 -22.37 2.72
C ALA A 330 -19.99 -21.12 3.43
N THR A 331 -19.33 -21.30 4.56
CA THR A 331 -18.73 -20.20 5.35
C THR A 331 -17.24 -20.45 5.53
N LEU A 332 -16.42 -19.45 5.24
CA LEU A 332 -15.00 -19.42 5.56
C LEU A 332 -14.82 -18.66 6.88
N ASP A 333 -14.57 -19.37 7.96
CA ASP A 333 -14.23 -18.79 9.27
C ASP A 333 -12.71 -18.59 9.35
N PHE A 334 -12.26 -17.35 9.58
CA PHE A 334 -10.84 -17.00 9.60
C PHE A 334 -10.13 -17.46 10.88
N SER A 335 -10.87 -17.81 11.94
CA SER A 335 -10.30 -18.23 13.22
C SER A 335 -9.86 -19.70 13.25
N VAL A 336 -10.25 -20.48 12.25
CA VAL A 336 -9.98 -21.92 12.16
C VAL A 336 -9.44 -22.31 10.79
N GLN A 337 -8.77 -23.47 10.72
CA GLN A 337 -8.30 -24.01 9.45
C GLN A 337 -9.49 -24.46 8.57
N PRO A 338 -9.50 -24.19 7.25
CA PRO A 338 -8.41 -23.59 6.47
C PRO A 338 -8.41 -22.05 6.39
N GLY A 339 -9.38 -21.35 7.00
CA GLY A 339 -9.47 -19.88 6.93
C GLY A 339 -8.32 -19.15 7.63
N ALA A 340 -7.71 -19.76 8.65
CA ALA A 340 -6.49 -19.25 9.28
C ALA A 340 -5.26 -19.18 8.35
N ASN A 341 -5.33 -19.72 7.12
CA ASN A 341 -4.28 -19.54 6.09
C ASN A 341 -4.44 -18.24 5.29
N VAL A 342 -5.59 -17.57 5.39
CA VAL A 342 -5.85 -16.29 4.72
C VAL A 342 -5.26 -15.18 5.58
N LEU A 343 -4.37 -14.38 5.00
CA LEU A 343 -3.68 -13.28 5.67
C LEU A 343 -4.18 -11.93 5.16
N ALA A 344 -4.05 -10.90 5.99
CA ALA A 344 -4.29 -9.53 5.57
C ALA A 344 -3.42 -9.17 4.34
N GLY A 345 -4.01 -8.49 3.36
CA GLY A 345 -3.38 -8.15 2.08
C GLY A 345 -3.26 -9.30 1.09
N SER A 346 -3.58 -10.55 1.48
CA SER A 346 -3.50 -11.69 0.56
C SER A 346 -4.69 -11.72 -0.42
N VAL A 347 -4.43 -12.27 -1.61
CA VAL A 347 -5.42 -12.50 -2.66
C VAL A 347 -5.67 -13.99 -2.77
N TRP A 348 -6.94 -14.40 -2.70
CA TRP A 348 -7.35 -15.80 -2.89
C TRP A 348 -8.48 -15.92 -3.91
N TYR A 349 -8.55 -17.08 -4.55
CA TYR A 349 -9.53 -17.38 -5.57
C TYR A 349 -10.47 -18.50 -5.11
N PHE A 350 -11.78 -18.32 -5.26
CA PHE A 350 -12.83 -19.23 -4.78
C PHE A 350 -13.67 -19.75 -5.94
N GLN A 351 -14.06 -21.03 -5.90
CA GLN A 351 -14.97 -21.62 -6.87
C GLN A 351 -15.81 -22.70 -6.19
N ALA A 352 -17.05 -22.90 -6.64
CA ALA A 352 -17.87 -24.02 -6.19
C ALA A 352 -17.74 -25.22 -7.14
N TRP A 353 -17.68 -26.41 -6.55
CA TRP A 353 -17.86 -27.69 -7.22
C TRP A 353 -19.13 -28.34 -6.66
N TYR A 354 -19.97 -28.90 -7.50
CA TYR A 354 -21.22 -29.53 -7.05
C TYR A 354 -21.56 -30.75 -7.89
N ARG A 355 -22.21 -31.73 -7.26
CA ARG A 355 -22.71 -32.93 -7.94
C ARG A 355 -23.89 -32.57 -8.83
N ASP A 356 -23.88 -33.12 -10.03
CA ASP A 356 -24.96 -32.95 -11.00
C ASP A 356 -25.17 -34.22 -11.84
N PRO A 357 -25.71 -35.30 -11.24
CA PRO A 357 -25.97 -36.54 -11.97
C PRO A 357 -27.05 -36.38 -13.06
N ALA A 358 -27.97 -35.42 -12.90
CA ALA A 358 -29.09 -35.22 -13.83
C ALA A 358 -28.64 -34.61 -15.17
N ALA A 359 -27.54 -33.84 -15.18
CA ALA A 359 -26.93 -33.35 -16.43
C ALA A 359 -26.17 -34.43 -17.22
N GLY A 360 -25.98 -35.63 -16.66
CA GLY A 360 -25.20 -36.69 -17.29
C GLY A 360 -23.70 -36.35 -17.37
N GLY A 361 -22.98 -37.00 -18.30
CA GLY A 361 -21.55 -36.80 -18.48
C GLY A 361 -20.75 -37.20 -17.24
N SER A 362 -19.97 -36.26 -16.70
CA SER A 362 -19.11 -36.50 -15.53
C SER A 362 -19.87 -36.54 -14.20
N GLY A 363 -21.15 -36.16 -14.19
CA GLY A 363 -21.99 -36.17 -12.98
C GLY A 363 -21.66 -35.07 -11.95
N PHE A 364 -20.90 -34.05 -12.36
CA PHE A 364 -20.58 -32.85 -11.59
C PHE A 364 -20.23 -31.67 -12.51
N ASP A 365 -20.36 -30.47 -11.97
CA ASP A 365 -20.08 -29.22 -12.66
C ASP A 365 -19.48 -28.18 -11.68
N LEU A 366 -19.10 -27.00 -12.18
CA LEU A 366 -18.49 -25.90 -11.43
C LEU A 366 -19.24 -24.58 -11.65
N SER A 367 -19.15 -23.68 -10.68
CA SER A 367 -19.58 -22.28 -10.84
C SER A 367 -18.53 -21.48 -11.62
N ASP A 368 -18.80 -20.19 -11.84
CA ASP A 368 -17.74 -19.21 -12.06
C ASP A 368 -16.87 -19.09 -10.79
N ALA A 369 -15.94 -18.15 -10.75
CA ALA A 369 -15.00 -18.00 -9.64
C ALA A 369 -14.92 -16.56 -9.15
N LEU A 370 -14.52 -16.38 -7.89
CA LEU A 370 -14.31 -15.07 -7.27
C LEU A 370 -12.83 -14.86 -6.94
N THR A 371 -12.30 -13.68 -7.23
CA THR A 371 -11.06 -13.18 -6.62
C THR A 371 -11.43 -12.32 -5.43
N VAL A 372 -10.75 -12.52 -4.30
CA VAL A 372 -10.99 -11.78 -3.06
C VAL A 372 -9.65 -11.28 -2.51
N THR A 373 -9.55 -9.96 -2.28
CA THR A 373 -8.42 -9.35 -1.58
C THR A 373 -8.82 -9.07 -0.14
N PHE A 374 -8.15 -9.72 0.83
CA PHE A 374 -8.54 -9.65 2.23
C PHE A 374 -7.92 -8.46 2.95
N CYS A 375 -8.75 -7.72 3.69
CA CYS A 375 -8.31 -6.65 4.59
C CYS A 375 -7.79 -7.24 5.92
N PRO A 376 -7.03 -6.45 6.71
CA PRO A 376 -6.78 -6.73 8.12
C PRO A 376 -8.04 -7.05 8.92
#